data_AF-A0A8T2UMM4-F1
#
_entry.id   AF-A0A8T2UMM4-F1
#
_cell.length_a   1.000
_cell.length_b   1.000
_cell.length_c   1.000
_cell.angle_alpha   90.00
_cell.angle_beta   90.00
_cell.angle_gamma   90.00
#
_symmetry.space_group_name_H-M   'P 1'
#
loop_
_entity.id
_entity.type
_entity.pdbx_description
1 polymer ?
#
loop_
_entity_poly.entity_id
_entity_poly.type
_entity_poly.pdbx_seq_one_letter_code
_entity_poly.pdbx_strand_id
1 'polypeptide(L)'
;MQTFPRARAQACDTHSLQGIRFSNLTSGLHCVDLVCEEASMASLQRSCLSRTDLFFGGGLGKQKKSRASWVGASLNTSRVIKAHRNDLSPNEKPQSGRSDSSVHADNPMARRCSGLCSPADEYARIDAHEKETTVSWREECGVVGIFGDPEASRLCYLALHALQHRGQEGAGIVTSHNGSLQAITGMGLVSEVFDESKLNKLPGMSAIGHVRYSTAGASALKNVQPFVAGYRFGSVAVAHNGNLVNYNSLRASLEENGSIFNTCSDTEVVLHLIAISKARPFLQRIVNACEQLEGAYSMVFLTEDKLVAVRDPYGFRPLVMGRRKNGAVVFASETCALDLIEATYEREVNPSEVIVVDKDGISSLCLLPHRERKACIFEHIYFALPNSIVFGRSVYQSRYKFGQILAEEASVDCDVVIAVPDSGVVAALGYSARSGVPFQQGLIRSHYVGRTFIEPSQKIRDFGVKLKLAPVKGVLEGKRVVAVDDSIVRGTTSSKIVRLIKEAGATEVHMRIASPPIIGSCYYGVDTPDTEELISNRLSIEETRKFIGADSLAFLPLERLRKVLKEEASTFCDACFSGAYPVPPENHSASKQVKSTV
;
A
#
# COMPACT_ATOMS: atom_id res chain seq x y z
N MET A 1 -41.56 -51.82 28.90
CA MET A 1 -41.00 -50.66 29.63
C MET A 1 -40.27 -49.80 28.61
N GLN A 2 -40.72 -48.58 28.29
CA GLN A 2 -40.66 -47.35 29.11
C GLN A 2 -39.20 -46.89 29.34
N THR A 3 -38.77 -45.64 29.08
CA THR A 3 -39.47 -44.45 28.53
C THR A 3 -38.46 -43.42 27.97
N PHE A 4 -38.95 -42.49 27.14
CA PHE A 4 -38.31 -41.28 26.58
C PHE A 4 -37.98 -40.20 27.67
N PRO A 5 -37.25 -39.07 27.42
CA PRO A 5 -37.37 -38.21 26.21
C PRO A 5 -36.13 -37.52 25.59
N ARG A 6 -36.33 -37.08 24.35
CA ARG A 6 -35.55 -36.05 23.62
C ARG A 6 -36.06 -34.64 23.96
N ALA A 7 -35.15 -33.68 24.05
CA ALA A 7 -35.39 -32.22 23.91
C ALA A 7 -34.04 -31.55 23.59
N ARG A 8 -33.92 -30.43 22.87
CA ARG A 8 -34.89 -29.65 22.07
C ARG A 8 -34.09 -28.97 20.96
N ALA A 9 -34.53 -29.07 19.70
CA ALA A 9 -34.11 -28.13 18.65
C ALA A 9 -35.18 -27.04 18.59
N GLN A 10 -34.78 -25.77 18.57
CA GLN A 10 -35.71 -24.64 18.54
C GLN A 10 -35.73 -24.06 17.13
N ALA A 11 -36.85 -24.23 16.44
CA ALA A 11 -37.06 -23.72 15.09
C ALA A 11 -37.40 -22.22 15.12
N CYS A 12 -37.05 -21.50 14.05
CA CYS A 12 -37.49 -20.12 13.86
C CYS A 12 -39.01 -20.07 13.61
N ASP A 13 -39.67 -19.09 14.24
CA ASP A 13 -41.11 -18.88 14.09
C ASP A 13 -41.48 -18.42 12.68
N THR A 14 -42.44 -19.12 12.08
CA THR A 14 -43.15 -18.69 10.87
C THR A 14 -44.47 -18.07 11.28
N HIS A 15 -44.53 -16.73 11.31
CA HIS A 15 -45.82 -16.04 11.38
C HIS A 15 -46.46 -15.95 9.99
N SER A 16 -47.67 -16.48 9.89
CA SER A 16 -48.62 -16.22 8.81
C SER A 16 -49.98 -15.88 9.41
N LEU A 17 -50.82 -15.17 8.64
CA LEU A 17 -52.21 -14.69 8.84
C LEU A 17 -52.28 -13.21 8.40
N GLN A 18 -53.24 -12.71 7.58
CA GLN A 18 -54.32 -13.35 6.82
C GLN A 18 -54.98 -12.32 5.85
N GLY A 19 -55.46 -12.74 4.65
CA GLY A 19 -56.38 -11.96 3.77
C GLY A 19 -55.74 -10.77 3.01
N ILE A 20 -56.14 -10.39 1.78
CA ILE A 20 -57.48 -10.28 1.14
C ILE A 20 -57.43 -10.67 -0.37
N ARG A 21 -58.60 -10.81 -1.02
CA ARG A 21 -58.83 -11.44 -2.35
C ARG A 21 -58.65 -10.54 -3.60
N PHE A 22 -58.51 -11.23 -4.75
CA PHE A 22 -58.55 -10.77 -6.15
C PHE A 22 -59.84 -10.02 -6.60
N SER A 23 -59.72 -9.15 -7.61
CA SER A 23 -60.52 -9.19 -8.87
C SER A 23 -60.03 -8.18 -9.94
N ASN A 24 -60.47 -8.37 -11.20
CA ASN A 24 -59.95 -7.74 -12.45
C ASN A 24 -60.63 -6.40 -12.83
N LEU A 25 -60.02 -5.66 -13.79
CA LEU A 25 -60.62 -4.90 -14.94
C LEU A 25 -59.52 -3.95 -15.53
N THR A 26 -58.83 -4.23 -16.65
CA THR A 26 -59.15 -4.01 -18.09
C THR A 26 -58.95 -2.59 -18.68
N SER A 27 -58.42 -2.55 -19.91
CA SER A 27 -58.28 -1.42 -20.88
C SER A 27 -57.19 -0.36 -20.60
N GLY A 28 -56.44 0.15 -21.60
CA GLY A 28 -56.35 -0.22 -23.02
C GLY A 28 -55.47 0.75 -23.85
N LEU A 29 -55.21 0.40 -25.12
CA LEU A 29 -54.54 1.20 -26.20
C LEU A 29 -53.02 1.47 -26.00
N HIS A 30 -52.13 1.41 -27.00
CA HIS A 30 -52.22 0.98 -28.41
C HIS A 30 -50.84 0.45 -28.89
N CYS A 31 -50.83 -0.58 -29.74
CA CYS A 31 -49.69 -0.93 -30.59
C CYS A 31 -49.81 -0.25 -31.97
N VAL A 32 -48.68 -0.03 -32.64
CA VAL A 32 -48.57 -0.01 -34.11
C VAL A 32 -47.28 -0.75 -34.49
N ASP A 33 -47.40 -1.65 -35.47
CA ASP A 33 -46.36 -2.57 -35.95
C ASP A 33 -45.31 -1.91 -36.85
N LEU A 34 -44.20 -2.62 -37.11
CA LEU A 34 -43.83 -2.99 -38.49
C LEU A 34 -42.77 -4.12 -38.52
N VAL A 35 -42.70 -4.80 -39.67
CA VAL A 35 -42.15 -6.15 -39.89
C VAL A 35 -41.31 -6.16 -41.19
N CYS A 36 -40.49 -7.21 -41.42
CA CYS A 36 -39.72 -7.52 -42.65
C CYS A 36 -38.46 -6.63 -42.92
N GLU A 37 -37.40 -7.07 -43.63
CA GLU A 37 -36.96 -8.40 -44.12
C GLU A 37 -35.45 -8.35 -44.48
N GLU A 38 -34.82 -9.50 -44.78
CA GLU A 38 -33.48 -9.58 -45.38
C GLU A 38 -33.51 -9.33 -46.91
N ALA A 39 -32.51 -8.64 -47.49
CA ALA A 39 -31.92 -8.98 -48.81
C ALA A 39 -30.74 -8.09 -49.30
N SER A 40 -29.67 -8.75 -49.75
CA SER A 40 -28.90 -8.52 -51.00
C SER A 40 -28.37 -7.14 -51.46
N MET A 41 -27.03 -7.04 -51.47
CA MET A 41 -26.11 -6.44 -52.48
C MET A 41 -26.55 -5.36 -53.50
N ALA A 42 -25.72 -4.29 -53.62
CA ALA A 42 -24.93 -3.89 -54.82
C ALA A 42 -24.94 -2.40 -55.28
N SER A 43 -23.72 -1.88 -55.49
CA SER A 43 -23.30 -0.95 -56.58
C SER A 43 -23.53 0.58 -56.50
N LEU A 44 -22.76 1.31 -57.35
CA LEU A 44 -22.65 2.79 -57.53
C LEU A 44 -21.91 3.53 -56.38
N GLN A 45 -20.68 4.05 -56.48
CA GLN A 45 -19.72 4.39 -57.55
C GLN A 45 -19.97 5.71 -58.34
N ARG A 46 -18.88 6.52 -58.47
CA ARG A 46 -18.66 7.80 -59.20
C ARG A 46 -18.92 9.10 -58.40
N SER A 47 -18.15 10.19 -58.56
CA SER A 47 -16.83 10.41 -59.20
C SER A 47 -16.30 11.83 -58.98
N CYS A 48 -14.99 12.01 -58.76
CA CYS A 48 -14.11 13.13 -59.18
C CYS A 48 -12.68 12.83 -58.68
N LEU A 49 -11.70 12.35 -59.46
CA LEU A 49 -10.98 12.93 -60.62
C LEU A 49 -10.24 14.26 -60.36
N SER A 50 -8.96 14.18 -60.01
CA SER A 50 -7.84 14.49 -60.94
C SER A 50 -6.51 13.96 -60.33
N ARG A 51 -5.78 13.09 -61.06
CA ARG A 51 -4.51 13.35 -61.80
C ARG A 51 -3.32 13.75 -60.91
N THR A 52 -2.09 13.22 -61.06
CA THR A 52 -1.46 12.35 -62.09
C THR A 52 -0.23 11.70 -61.43
N ASP A 53 -0.09 10.37 -61.44
CA ASP A 53 0.71 9.56 -62.38
C ASP A 53 2.25 9.72 -62.30
N LEU A 54 2.92 8.60 -61.96
CA LEU A 54 4.09 7.97 -62.62
C LEU A 54 4.51 6.76 -61.74
N PHE A 55 4.17 5.52 -62.12
CA PHE A 55 4.98 4.58 -62.94
C PHE A 55 6.34 4.18 -62.29
N PHE A 56 6.79 2.92 -62.21
CA PHE A 56 6.36 1.60 -62.74
C PHE A 56 6.65 0.52 -61.66
N GLY A 57 5.82 -0.53 -61.50
CA GLY A 57 6.12 -1.94 -61.89
C GLY A 57 7.43 -2.50 -61.30
N GLY A 58 7.47 -3.53 -60.44
CA GLY A 58 6.75 -4.83 -60.48
C GLY A 58 7.68 -5.91 -61.07
N GLY A 59 7.81 -7.14 -60.54
CA GLY A 59 7.25 -7.77 -59.34
C GLY A 59 7.77 -9.23 -59.20
N LEU A 60 7.28 -9.94 -58.17
CA LEU A 60 7.20 -11.42 -58.04
C LEU A 60 8.40 -12.32 -58.43
N GLY A 61 9.01 -12.99 -57.44
CA GLY A 61 9.89 -14.16 -57.68
C GLY A 61 10.28 -14.92 -56.42
N LYS A 62 9.74 -16.14 -56.22
CA LYS A 62 10.18 -17.07 -55.16
C LYS A 62 11.52 -17.71 -55.53
N GLN A 63 12.48 -17.88 -54.60
CA GLN A 63 13.10 -19.18 -54.29
C GLN A 63 14.11 -19.18 -53.11
N LYS A 64 14.63 -20.37 -52.77
CA LYS A 64 15.34 -20.76 -51.53
C LYS A 64 16.88 -20.72 -51.66
N LYS A 65 17.58 -20.65 -50.50
CA LYS A 65 18.98 -21.08 -50.22
C LYS A 65 20.08 -20.36 -51.06
N SER A 66 21.20 -19.88 -50.54
CA SER A 66 22.14 -20.45 -49.55
C SER A 66 23.18 -19.43 -49.05
N ARG A 67 24.06 -19.84 -48.12
CA ARG A 67 25.27 -19.13 -47.65
C ARG A 67 26.15 -18.56 -48.78
N ALA A 68 26.72 -17.37 -48.62
CA ALA A 68 28.18 -17.17 -48.40
C ALA A 68 28.59 -15.69 -48.23
N SER A 69 29.68 -15.49 -47.48
CA SER A 69 30.41 -14.27 -47.13
C SER A 69 31.09 -13.50 -48.28
N TRP A 70 31.26 -12.17 -48.11
CA TRP A 70 32.45 -11.36 -48.46
C TRP A 70 32.61 -10.29 -47.32
N VAL A 71 33.74 -10.13 -46.62
CA VAL A 71 35.05 -9.50 -46.99
C VAL A 71 34.90 -7.98 -47.26
N GLY A 72 35.68 -7.05 -46.70
CA GLY A 72 36.76 -7.12 -45.68
C GLY A 72 37.58 -5.80 -45.60
N ALA A 73 38.50 -5.70 -44.62
CA ALA A 73 39.51 -4.64 -44.38
C ALA A 73 39.01 -3.19 -44.08
N SER A 74 39.50 -2.39 -43.11
CA SER A 74 40.77 -2.25 -42.34
C SER A 74 41.79 -1.25 -42.91
N LEU A 75 42.09 -0.20 -42.11
CA LEU A 75 43.22 0.77 -42.07
C LEU A 75 42.81 1.78 -40.96
N ASN A 76 43.44 2.01 -39.80
CA ASN A 76 44.79 1.86 -39.24
C ASN A 76 45.81 2.93 -39.72
N THR A 77 46.29 3.81 -38.83
CA THR A 77 47.70 3.81 -38.31
C THR A 77 48.14 5.07 -37.52
N SER A 78 49.12 4.87 -36.60
CA SER A 78 50.16 5.84 -36.14
C SER A 78 49.78 6.97 -35.15
N ARG A 79 50.64 7.46 -34.22
CA ARG A 79 52.00 7.16 -33.65
C ARG A 79 52.13 8.04 -32.35
N VAL A 80 52.89 7.80 -31.26
CA VAL A 80 54.36 7.84 -30.99
C VAL A 80 54.54 7.41 -29.48
N ILE A 81 55.16 6.26 -29.11
CA ILE A 81 56.55 5.99 -28.63
C ILE A 81 56.98 6.48 -27.20
N LYS A 82 57.18 5.49 -26.29
CA LYS A 82 58.16 5.34 -25.14
C LYS A 82 58.26 6.46 -24.06
N ALA A 83 58.58 6.22 -22.79
CA ALA A 83 59.07 5.05 -22.01
C ALA A 83 58.66 5.20 -20.49
N HIS A 84 59.04 4.39 -19.48
CA HIS A 84 59.82 3.14 -19.34
C HIS A 84 59.44 2.39 -18.02
N ARG A 85 59.70 1.06 -17.97
CA ARG A 85 60.21 0.18 -16.85
C ARG A 85 60.19 0.67 -15.37
N ASN A 86 59.99 -0.18 -14.34
CA ASN A 86 60.22 -1.64 -14.23
C ASN A 86 59.52 -2.29 -13.00
N ASP A 87 59.14 -3.59 -13.11
CA ASP A 87 59.36 -4.73 -12.17
C ASP A 87 59.08 -4.63 -10.64
N LEU A 88 58.69 -5.66 -9.87
CA LEU A 88 58.30 -7.08 -10.10
C LEU A 88 57.54 -7.63 -8.84
N SER A 89 56.88 -8.79 -8.97
CA SER A 89 56.08 -9.55 -7.97
C SER A 89 56.88 -10.71 -7.29
N PRO A 90 56.29 -11.70 -6.56
CA PRO A 90 55.36 -11.75 -5.39
C PRO A 90 55.91 -12.69 -4.24
N ASN A 91 55.02 -13.31 -3.43
CA ASN A 91 55.24 -14.30 -2.32
C ASN A 91 55.81 -13.71 -0.99
N GLU A 92 55.62 -14.29 0.21
CA GLU A 92 55.17 -15.64 0.65
C GLU A 92 54.54 -15.65 2.09
N LYS A 93 53.96 -16.78 2.55
CA LYS A 93 53.64 -17.04 3.99
C LYS A 93 54.83 -17.73 4.69
N PRO A 94 54.94 -17.71 6.04
CA PRO A 94 54.63 -18.93 6.80
C PRO A 94 54.06 -18.72 8.24
N GLN A 95 54.02 -19.78 9.05
CA GLN A 95 53.27 -19.92 10.31
C GLN A 95 54.15 -19.88 11.59
N SER A 96 53.46 -19.75 12.74
CA SER A 96 53.74 -20.39 14.05
C SER A 96 54.80 -19.81 15.00
N GLY A 97 54.45 -19.79 16.29
CA GLY A 97 55.32 -19.48 17.43
C GLY A 97 54.49 -19.33 18.72
N ARG A 98 54.74 -20.18 19.74
CA ARG A 98 54.09 -20.13 21.07
C ARG A 98 54.97 -19.36 22.06
N SER A 99 54.36 -18.72 23.06
CA SER A 99 54.86 -18.75 24.44
C SER A 99 53.76 -18.39 25.45
N ASP A 100 53.67 -19.17 26.53
CA ASP A 100 52.69 -19.04 27.61
C ASP A 100 52.99 -17.89 28.58
N SER A 101 51.95 -17.38 29.27
CA SER A 101 52.00 -17.20 30.73
C SER A 101 50.62 -16.88 31.33
N SER A 102 50.18 -17.74 32.26
CA SER A 102 49.17 -17.43 33.30
C SER A 102 49.77 -16.45 34.34
N VAL A 103 49.03 -15.79 35.25
CA VAL A 103 48.26 -16.33 36.40
C VAL A 103 47.36 -15.24 37.02
N HIS A 104 46.31 -15.66 37.74
CA HIS A 104 45.46 -14.97 38.74
C HIS A 104 46.08 -13.73 39.48
N ALA A 105 45.32 -12.75 40.01
CA ALA A 105 44.24 -12.95 40.98
C ALA A 105 43.37 -11.69 41.31
N ASP A 106 42.13 -11.98 41.73
CA ASP A 106 41.29 -11.39 42.80
C ASP A 106 40.91 -9.88 42.91
N ASN A 107 39.58 -9.71 42.95
CA ASN A 107 38.73 -8.63 43.53
C ASN A 107 38.98 -8.52 45.08
N PRO A 108 38.60 -7.47 45.86
CA PRO A 108 37.27 -6.83 45.78
C PRO A 108 37.06 -5.35 46.27
N MET A 109 35.87 -4.82 45.92
CA MET A 109 34.99 -3.93 46.72
C MET A 109 35.41 -2.53 47.26
N ALA A 110 34.61 -1.53 46.81
CA ALA A 110 33.68 -0.71 47.63
C ALA A 110 33.91 0.81 47.89
N ARG A 111 32.86 1.57 47.47
CA ARG A 111 32.21 2.73 48.12
C ARG A 111 32.79 4.16 48.05
N ARG A 112 32.09 4.97 47.24
CA ARG A 112 31.49 6.30 47.52
C ARG A 112 32.16 7.24 48.55
N CYS A 113 32.64 8.37 48.02
CA CYS A 113 32.42 9.78 48.44
C CYS A 113 33.07 10.66 47.36
N SER A 114 32.79 11.95 47.15
CA SER A 114 31.66 12.85 47.47
C SER A 114 31.92 14.14 46.65
N GLY A 115 30.87 14.80 46.15
CA GLY A 115 30.97 15.74 45.02
C GLY A 115 31.99 16.89 45.10
N LEU A 116 32.44 17.30 43.90
CA LEU A 116 32.78 18.69 43.55
C LEU A 116 32.55 18.83 42.04
N CYS A 117 31.58 19.66 41.65
CA CYS A 117 31.19 19.88 40.26
C CYS A 117 32.15 20.90 39.61
N SER A 118 32.58 20.66 38.37
CA SER A 118 33.29 21.63 37.54
C SER A 118 32.52 21.91 36.25
N PRO A 119 32.55 23.15 35.72
CA PRO A 119 31.63 23.56 34.66
C PRO A 119 32.07 23.05 33.29
N ALA A 120 31.62 21.85 32.92
CA ALA A 120 31.80 21.26 31.58
C ALA A 120 30.52 20.67 30.97
N ASP A 121 29.45 20.48 31.75
CA ASP A 121 28.24 19.74 31.32
C ASP A 121 27.17 20.58 30.58
N GLU A 122 27.39 21.89 30.38
CA GLU A 122 26.37 22.79 29.80
C GLU A 122 26.38 22.86 28.25
N TYR A 123 27.33 22.19 27.59
CA TYR A 123 27.41 22.13 26.11
C TYR A 123 27.08 20.76 25.50
N ALA A 124 26.75 19.74 26.29
CA ALA A 124 26.49 18.37 25.82
C ALA A 124 25.00 18.04 25.58
N ARG A 125 24.15 19.05 25.27
CA ARG A 125 22.69 18.89 25.11
C ARG A 125 22.08 19.48 23.84
N ILE A 126 22.85 19.63 22.75
CA ILE A 126 22.31 19.90 21.41
C ILE A 126 23.06 19.09 20.35
N ASP A 127 22.81 17.78 20.31
CA ASP A 127 23.19 16.93 19.17
C ASP A 127 22.21 15.74 19.04
N ALA A 128 20.93 16.07 18.85
CA ALA A 128 19.94 15.11 18.41
C ALA A 128 20.07 14.89 16.90
N HIS A 129 20.37 13.67 16.47
CA HIS A 129 20.49 13.32 15.06
C HIS A 129 19.15 13.48 14.29
N GLU A 130 18.89 14.66 13.74
CA GLU A 130 17.84 14.86 12.74
C GLU A 130 18.21 14.17 11.42
N LYS A 131 17.80 12.90 11.31
CA LYS A 131 17.52 12.27 10.02
C LYS A 131 16.31 12.97 9.40
N GLU A 132 16.57 14.06 8.67
CA GLU A 132 15.57 14.84 7.94
C GLU A 132 14.97 13.98 6.82
N THR A 133 14.01 13.15 7.21
CA THR A 133 13.17 12.39 6.32
C THR A 133 12.08 13.33 5.81
N THR A 134 11.92 13.42 4.49
CA THR A 134 10.66 13.95 3.94
C THR A 134 9.56 12.94 4.31
N VAL A 135 8.77 13.26 5.34
CA VAL A 135 7.65 12.44 5.82
C VAL A 135 6.34 13.14 5.45
N SER A 136 5.85 12.84 4.25
CA SER A 136 4.40 12.72 4.01
C SER A 136 3.88 11.49 4.78
N TRP A 137 2.58 11.23 4.73
CA TRP A 137 2.07 9.87 4.97
C TRP A 137 2.87 8.86 4.16
N ARG A 138 3.08 7.67 4.72
CA ARG A 138 3.89 6.65 4.10
C ARG A 138 3.12 5.35 3.97
N GLU A 139 3.45 4.64 2.89
CA GLU A 139 2.63 3.63 2.23
C GLU A 139 2.28 2.45 3.16
N GLU A 140 1.21 1.71 2.88
CA GLU A 140 0.83 0.51 3.63
C GLU A 140 0.99 -0.73 2.78
N CYS A 141 1.59 -1.79 3.34
CA CYS A 141 1.91 -3.03 2.62
C CYS A 141 0.79 -3.57 1.69
N GLY A 142 1.17 -4.17 0.58
CA GLY A 142 0.26 -4.81 -0.37
C GLY A 142 0.41 -6.32 -0.35
N VAL A 143 -0.70 -7.06 -0.38
CA VAL A 143 -0.71 -8.53 -0.48
C VAL A 143 -1.36 -9.00 -1.77
N VAL A 144 -0.86 -10.12 -2.30
CA VAL A 144 -1.41 -10.83 -3.47
C VAL A 144 -1.43 -12.33 -3.17
N GLY A 145 -2.49 -13.02 -3.58
CA GLY A 145 -2.57 -14.48 -3.61
C GLY A 145 -3.16 -14.98 -4.92
N ILE A 146 -2.63 -16.05 -5.50
CA ILE A 146 -3.07 -16.64 -6.77
C ILE A 146 -3.13 -18.16 -6.59
N PHE A 147 -4.21 -18.79 -7.07
CA PHE A 147 -4.37 -20.25 -7.05
C PHE A 147 -4.91 -20.76 -8.40
N GLY A 148 -4.28 -21.82 -8.93
CA GLY A 148 -4.74 -22.54 -10.11
C GLY A 148 -4.22 -22.00 -11.45
N ASP A 149 -3.08 -21.30 -11.47
CA ASP A 149 -2.50 -20.72 -12.69
C ASP A 149 -1.04 -21.19 -12.89
N PRO A 150 -0.67 -21.77 -14.06
CA PRO A 150 0.69 -22.23 -14.32
C PRO A 150 1.76 -21.12 -14.30
N GLU A 151 1.36 -19.85 -14.40
CA GLU A 151 2.25 -18.69 -14.32
C GLU A 151 2.08 -17.88 -13.02
N ALA A 152 1.64 -18.53 -11.94
CA ALA A 152 1.32 -17.88 -10.67
C ALA A 152 2.42 -16.93 -10.14
N SER A 153 3.71 -17.26 -10.29
CA SER A 153 4.82 -16.37 -9.90
C SER A 153 4.93 -15.11 -10.77
N ARG A 154 4.79 -15.21 -12.09
CA ARG A 154 4.83 -14.06 -13.01
C ARG A 154 3.62 -13.15 -12.83
N LEU A 155 2.43 -13.75 -12.65
CA LEU A 155 1.20 -13.00 -12.36
C LEU A 155 1.28 -12.32 -10.99
N CYS A 156 1.86 -12.98 -9.99
CA CYS A 156 2.09 -12.39 -8.67
C CYS A 156 3.07 -11.21 -8.77
N TYR A 157 4.18 -11.35 -9.51
CA TYR A 157 5.10 -10.24 -9.81
C TYR A 157 4.39 -9.04 -10.46
N LEU A 158 3.55 -9.26 -11.48
CA LEU A 158 2.79 -8.18 -12.14
C LEU A 158 1.79 -7.53 -11.17
N ALA A 159 1.03 -8.31 -10.42
CA ALA A 159 0.08 -7.81 -9.43
C ALA A 159 0.76 -7.02 -8.30
N LEU A 160 1.94 -7.45 -7.84
CA LEU A 160 2.75 -6.70 -6.87
C LEU A 160 3.30 -5.40 -7.49
N HIS A 161 3.65 -5.39 -8.78
CA HIS A 161 4.04 -4.16 -9.47
C HIS A 161 2.87 -3.16 -9.59
N ALA A 162 1.63 -3.62 -9.79
CA ALA A 162 0.44 -2.77 -9.72
C ALA A 162 0.18 -2.21 -8.30
N LEU A 163 0.66 -2.90 -7.26
CA LEU A 163 0.62 -2.46 -5.87
C LEU A 163 1.92 -1.78 -5.41
N GLN A 164 2.84 -1.39 -6.30
CA GLN A 164 4.16 -0.90 -5.88
C GLN A 164 4.10 0.37 -4.99
N HIS A 165 3.03 1.16 -5.10
CA HIS A 165 2.69 2.31 -4.24
C HIS A 165 2.20 1.95 -2.82
N ARG A 166 2.18 0.66 -2.49
CA ARG A 166 1.91 0.15 -1.14
C ARG A 166 3.19 -0.18 -0.36
N GLY A 167 4.35 -0.14 -1.00
CA GLY A 167 5.59 -0.35 -0.30
C GLY A 167 6.75 -0.63 -1.21
N GLN A 168 7.83 0.11 -0.99
CA GLN A 168 8.98 0.13 -1.88
C GLN A 168 10.20 -0.51 -1.22
N GLU A 169 10.18 -0.68 0.11
CA GLU A 169 11.28 -1.08 0.96
C GLU A 169 11.71 -2.54 0.74
N GLY A 170 10.77 -3.41 0.37
CA GLY A 170 11.06 -4.78 -0.02
C GLY A 170 9.90 -5.46 -0.72
N ALA A 171 10.19 -6.56 -1.41
CA ALA A 171 9.20 -7.39 -2.07
C ALA A 171 9.52 -8.87 -1.87
N GLY A 172 8.50 -9.72 -1.97
CA GLY A 172 8.65 -11.17 -1.83
C GLY A 172 7.56 -11.95 -2.54
N ILE A 173 7.91 -13.14 -3.01
CA ILE A 173 6.99 -14.11 -3.63
C ILE A 173 7.33 -15.49 -3.07
N VAL A 174 6.28 -16.23 -2.71
CA VAL A 174 6.36 -17.65 -2.36
C VAL A 174 5.41 -18.43 -3.28
N THR A 175 5.89 -19.53 -3.83
CA THR A 175 5.12 -20.44 -4.69
C THR A 175 4.99 -21.82 -4.07
N SER A 176 3.93 -22.55 -4.42
CA SER A 176 3.80 -23.98 -4.13
C SER A 176 4.05 -24.81 -5.39
N HIS A 177 5.01 -25.73 -5.30
CA HIS A 177 5.37 -26.66 -6.38
C HIS A 177 5.71 -28.05 -5.81
N ASN A 178 5.07 -29.09 -6.35
CA ASN A 178 5.31 -30.50 -6.00
C ASN A 178 5.29 -30.80 -4.49
N GLY A 179 4.41 -30.16 -3.73
CA GLY A 179 4.32 -30.34 -2.27
C GLY A 179 5.44 -29.63 -1.49
N SER A 180 6.06 -28.59 -2.05
CA SER A 180 7.08 -27.78 -1.41
C SER A 180 6.83 -26.28 -1.65
N LEU A 181 7.17 -25.45 -0.66
CA LEU A 181 7.10 -23.99 -0.78
C LEU A 181 8.47 -23.44 -1.18
N GLN A 182 8.50 -22.61 -2.22
CA GLN A 182 9.72 -21.97 -2.74
C GLN A 182 9.60 -20.46 -2.60
N ALA A 183 10.59 -19.83 -1.96
CA ALA A 183 10.53 -18.43 -1.53
C ALA A 183 11.72 -17.63 -2.05
N ILE A 184 11.44 -16.43 -2.57
CA ILE A 184 12.44 -15.39 -2.84
C ILE A 184 11.91 -14.07 -2.28
N THR A 185 12.69 -13.44 -1.41
CA THR A 185 12.40 -12.12 -0.83
C THR A 185 13.64 -11.23 -0.96
N GLY A 186 13.44 -9.91 -1.00
CA GLY A 186 14.52 -8.95 -1.15
C GLY A 186 14.14 -7.54 -0.70
N MET A 187 15.15 -6.74 -0.35
CA MET A 187 14.99 -5.30 -0.18
C MET A 187 14.94 -4.63 -1.57
N GLY A 188 14.12 -3.60 -1.73
CA GLY A 188 13.96 -2.88 -2.99
C GLY A 188 12.57 -3.00 -3.61
N LEU A 189 12.41 -2.35 -4.77
CA LEU A 189 11.22 -2.44 -5.62
C LEU A 189 11.05 -3.87 -6.16
N VAL A 190 9.84 -4.22 -6.58
CA VAL A 190 9.51 -5.52 -7.19
C VAL A 190 10.44 -5.83 -8.37
N SER A 191 10.75 -4.83 -9.20
CA SER A 191 11.69 -4.94 -10.34
C SER A 191 13.17 -4.98 -9.96
N GLU A 192 13.55 -4.51 -8.76
CA GLU A 192 14.91 -4.63 -8.22
C GLU A 192 15.11 -6.02 -7.58
N VAL A 193 14.06 -6.54 -6.94
CA VAL A 193 14.08 -7.85 -6.27
C VAL A 193 13.98 -9.00 -7.27
N PHE A 194 13.12 -8.92 -8.29
CA PHE A 194 12.85 -10.01 -9.22
C PHE A 194 13.34 -9.71 -10.64
N ASP A 195 14.19 -10.61 -11.13
CA ASP A 195 14.55 -10.75 -12.53
C ASP A 195 13.99 -12.08 -13.08
N GLU A 196 14.05 -12.26 -14.40
CA GLU A 196 13.57 -13.48 -15.06
C GLU A 196 14.27 -14.76 -14.54
N SER A 197 15.52 -14.68 -14.09
CA SER A 197 16.27 -15.81 -13.53
C SER A 197 15.74 -16.22 -12.15
N LYS A 198 15.31 -15.25 -11.33
CA LYS A 198 14.64 -15.50 -10.05
C LYS A 198 13.21 -15.99 -10.22
N LEU A 199 12.44 -15.42 -11.16
CA LEU A 199 11.08 -15.89 -11.45
C LEU A 199 11.06 -17.34 -11.96
N ASN A 200 12.05 -17.74 -12.77
CA ASN A 200 12.23 -19.14 -13.18
C ASN A 200 12.61 -20.11 -12.04
N LYS A 201 13.01 -19.61 -10.86
CA LYS A 201 13.22 -20.40 -9.64
C LYS A 201 11.98 -20.44 -8.73
N LEU A 202 10.85 -19.92 -9.22
CA LEU A 202 9.53 -19.97 -8.57
C LEU A 202 8.48 -20.62 -9.50
N PRO A 203 8.66 -21.88 -9.96
CA PRO A 203 7.58 -22.67 -10.53
C PRO A 203 6.45 -22.88 -9.51
N GLY A 204 5.24 -23.14 -9.98
CA GLY A 204 4.10 -23.47 -9.12
C GLY A 204 2.78 -23.06 -9.75
N MET A 205 1.68 -23.72 -9.34
CA MET A 205 0.32 -23.34 -9.76
C MET A 205 -0.34 -22.32 -8.82
N SER A 206 0.31 -22.03 -7.70
CA SER A 206 -0.21 -21.15 -6.66
C SER A 206 0.93 -20.33 -6.08
N ALA A 207 0.66 -19.06 -5.77
CA ALA A 207 1.62 -18.09 -5.26
C ALA A 207 0.97 -17.16 -4.23
N ILE A 208 1.76 -16.68 -3.28
CA ILE A 208 1.47 -15.46 -2.52
C ILE A 208 2.63 -14.49 -2.64
N GLY A 209 2.33 -13.20 -2.52
CA GLY A 209 3.30 -12.14 -2.64
C GLY A 209 3.02 -10.98 -1.71
N HIS A 210 4.06 -10.21 -1.44
CA HIS A 210 4.02 -9.05 -0.57
C HIS A 210 4.88 -7.91 -1.14
N VAL A 211 4.38 -6.69 -1.05
CA VAL A 211 5.17 -5.45 -1.16
C VAL A 211 5.15 -4.77 0.21
N ARG A 212 6.34 -4.52 0.74
CA ARG A 212 6.54 -4.04 2.10
C ARG A 212 6.80 -2.54 2.11
N TYR A 213 6.04 -1.83 2.92
CA TYR A 213 6.47 -0.58 3.52
C TYR A 213 6.97 -0.83 4.97
N SER A 214 7.90 -0.02 5.47
CA SER A 214 8.49 -0.17 6.80
C SER A 214 7.65 0.50 7.90
N THR A 215 6.45 -0.02 8.15
CA THR A 215 5.46 0.52 9.12
C THR A 215 5.89 0.39 10.58
N ALA A 216 6.51 -0.72 10.94
CA ALA A 216 7.11 -0.96 12.25
C ALA A 216 8.32 -1.90 12.11
N GLY A 217 9.24 -1.81 13.07
CA GLY A 217 10.47 -2.60 13.10
C GLY A 217 11.55 -2.13 12.12
N ALA A 218 12.73 -2.74 12.20
CA ALA A 218 13.88 -2.31 11.41
C ALA A 218 13.66 -2.50 9.89
N SER A 219 14.23 -1.59 9.09
CA SER A 219 14.39 -1.78 7.65
C SER A 219 15.52 -2.78 7.39
N ALA A 220 15.19 -4.05 7.56
CA ALA A 220 16.10 -5.20 7.43
C ALA A 220 15.44 -6.30 6.58
N LEU A 221 16.26 -7.03 5.82
CA LEU A 221 15.82 -8.11 4.93
C LEU A 221 15.00 -9.18 5.67
N LYS A 222 15.35 -9.50 6.92
CA LYS A 222 14.64 -10.46 7.77
C LYS A 222 13.17 -10.11 8.04
N ASN A 223 12.78 -8.85 7.85
CA ASN A 223 11.41 -8.38 8.03
C ASN A 223 10.64 -8.30 6.69
N VAL A 224 11.22 -8.76 5.57
CA VAL A 224 10.55 -8.80 4.25
C VAL A 224 9.73 -10.09 4.13
N GLN A 225 8.42 -9.91 3.95
CA GLN A 225 7.42 -10.95 3.74
C GLN A 225 7.37 -11.38 2.24
N PRO A 226 6.69 -12.49 1.88
CA PRO A 226 6.00 -13.45 2.74
C PRO A 226 6.95 -14.24 3.65
N PHE A 227 6.52 -14.53 4.88
CA PHE A 227 7.26 -15.41 5.78
C PHE A 227 6.87 -16.85 5.54
N VAL A 228 7.84 -17.77 5.62
CA VAL A 228 7.63 -19.22 5.47
C VAL A 228 8.14 -19.94 6.71
N ALA A 229 7.33 -20.81 7.30
CA ALA A 229 7.71 -21.65 8.43
C ALA A 229 7.28 -23.11 8.23
N GLY A 230 8.18 -24.02 8.57
CA GLY A 230 7.88 -25.44 8.74
C GLY A 230 7.42 -25.73 10.16
N TYR A 231 6.40 -26.57 10.32
CA TYR A 231 5.88 -26.99 11.62
C TYR A 231 5.28 -28.40 11.52
N ARG A 232 4.75 -28.93 12.62
CA ARG A 232 4.26 -30.32 12.74
C ARG A 232 3.13 -30.76 11.78
N PHE A 233 2.66 -29.89 10.89
CA PHE A 233 1.64 -30.19 9.88
C PHE A 233 2.06 -29.86 8.44
N GLY A 234 3.33 -29.54 8.20
CA GLY A 234 3.85 -29.16 6.87
C GLY A 234 4.49 -27.77 6.88
N SER A 235 4.45 -27.11 5.74
CA SER A 235 4.95 -25.76 5.52
C SER A 235 3.78 -24.79 5.34
N VAL A 236 3.87 -23.61 5.95
CA VAL A 236 2.94 -22.52 5.71
C VAL A 236 3.72 -21.25 5.39
N ALA A 237 3.26 -20.54 4.37
CA ALA A 237 3.68 -19.18 4.08
C ALA A 237 2.54 -18.19 4.36
N VAL A 238 2.87 -16.96 4.74
CA VAL A 238 1.90 -15.90 5.01
C VAL A 238 2.42 -14.53 4.53
N ALA A 239 1.51 -13.74 3.96
CA ALA A 239 1.68 -12.32 3.69
C ALA A 239 0.54 -11.54 4.36
N HIS A 240 0.88 -10.40 4.97
CA HIS A 240 0.01 -9.63 5.86
C HIS A 240 0.15 -8.13 5.57
N ASN A 241 -0.99 -7.48 5.34
CA ASN A 241 -1.18 -6.03 5.42
C ASN A 241 -1.99 -5.71 6.68
N GLY A 242 -1.48 -4.84 7.54
CA GLY A 242 -2.11 -4.44 8.79
C GLY A 242 -1.11 -4.16 9.91
N ASN A 243 -1.61 -4.13 11.14
CA ASN A 243 -0.82 -3.98 12.36
C ASN A 243 -1.60 -4.61 13.54
N LEU A 244 -0.90 -5.42 14.32
CA LEU A 244 -1.41 -6.09 15.50
C LEU A 244 -1.20 -5.21 16.74
N VAL A 245 -2.30 -4.70 17.24
CA VAL A 245 -2.36 -3.76 18.36
C VAL A 245 -1.89 -4.42 19.68
N ASN A 246 -2.09 -5.73 19.82
CA ASN A 246 -1.63 -6.54 20.95
C ASN A 246 -0.35 -7.35 20.68
N TYR A 247 0.44 -6.96 19.68
CA TYR A 247 1.69 -7.65 19.29
C TYR A 247 2.64 -7.88 20.47
N ASN A 248 2.86 -6.88 21.33
CA ASN A 248 3.82 -6.97 22.44
C ASN A 248 3.40 -8.01 23.48
N SER A 249 2.13 -8.02 23.89
CA SER A 249 1.56 -9.00 24.81
C SER A 249 1.60 -10.42 24.23
N LEU A 250 1.17 -10.60 22.97
CA LEU A 250 1.23 -11.90 22.29
C LEU A 250 2.68 -12.42 22.18
N ARG A 251 3.62 -11.56 21.79
CA ARG A 251 5.05 -11.90 21.71
C ARG A 251 5.61 -12.30 23.06
N ALA A 252 5.39 -11.50 24.11
CA ALA A 252 5.89 -11.80 25.46
C ALA A 252 5.31 -13.12 25.99
N SER A 253 4.03 -13.39 25.77
CA SER A 253 3.40 -14.67 26.13
C SER A 253 4.02 -15.85 25.38
N LEU A 254 4.34 -15.69 24.10
CA LEU A 254 4.99 -16.72 23.30
C LEU A 254 6.45 -16.94 23.71
N GLU A 255 7.21 -15.88 24.00
CA GLU A 255 8.60 -15.94 24.48
C GLU A 255 8.70 -16.63 25.86
N GLU A 256 7.78 -16.33 26.80
CA GLU A 256 7.68 -17.01 28.10
C GLU A 256 7.39 -18.51 27.97
N ASN A 257 6.67 -18.92 26.92
CA ASN A 257 6.43 -20.32 26.57
C ASN A 257 7.57 -20.94 25.71
N GLY A 258 8.72 -20.27 25.59
CA GLY A 258 9.91 -20.78 24.92
C GLY A 258 9.94 -20.56 23.39
N SER A 259 9.10 -19.68 22.84
CA SER A 259 9.22 -19.28 21.43
C SER A 259 10.45 -18.40 21.22
N ILE A 260 11.15 -18.63 20.11
CA ILE A 260 12.18 -17.71 19.59
C ILE A 260 11.64 -16.96 18.38
N PHE A 261 11.94 -15.67 18.27
CA PHE A 261 11.52 -14.81 17.17
C PHE A 261 12.75 -14.31 16.39
N ASN A 262 12.78 -14.57 15.08
CA ASN A 262 13.86 -14.12 14.21
C ASN A 262 13.67 -12.65 13.80
N THR A 263 12.42 -12.19 13.73
CA THR A 263 12.00 -10.90 13.20
C THR A 263 11.47 -9.98 14.32
N CYS A 264 11.09 -8.76 13.94
CA CYS A 264 10.25 -7.90 14.77
C CYS A 264 8.95 -7.53 14.04
N SER A 265 8.41 -8.48 13.26
CA SER A 265 7.17 -8.31 12.51
C SER A 265 6.05 -9.17 13.09
N ASP A 266 4.91 -8.53 13.29
CA ASP A 266 3.59 -9.06 13.63
C ASP A 266 3.26 -10.40 12.95
N THR A 267 3.66 -10.54 11.70
CA THR A 267 3.40 -11.71 10.86
C THR A 267 4.04 -13.00 11.42
N GLU A 268 5.16 -12.89 12.15
CA GLU A 268 5.79 -14.05 12.81
C GLU A 268 4.96 -14.53 14.02
N VAL A 269 4.32 -13.62 14.76
CA VAL A 269 3.41 -13.97 15.87
C VAL A 269 2.24 -14.83 15.36
N VAL A 270 1.67 -14.49 14.21
CA VAL A 270 0.60 -15.27 13.58
C VAL A 270 1.04 -16.72 13.29
N LEU A 271 2.27 -16.91 12.79
CA LEU A 271 2.83 -18.25 12.53
C LEU A 271 3.02 -19.06 13.82
N HIS A 272 3.52 -18.43 14.89
CA HIS A 272 3.67 -19.08 16.19
C HIS A 272 2.31 -19.53 16.76
N LEU A 273 1.28 -18.67 16.71
CA LEU A 273 -0.07 -19.00 17.17
C LEU A 273 -0.67 -20.20 16.40
N ILE A 274 -0.51 -20.24 15.07
CA ILE A 274 -0.93 -21.37 14.22
C ILE A 274 -0.19 -22.67 14.59
N ALA A 275 1.10 -22.58 14.93
CA ALA A 275 1.92 -23.73 15.28
C ALA A 275 1.52 -24.35 16.63
N ILE A 276 1.34 -23.52 17.68
CA ILE A 276 0.98 -23.99 19.02
C ILE A 276 -0.47 -24.49 19.11
N SER A 277 -1.38 -23.96 18.29
CA SER A 277 -2.80 -24.35 18.30
C SER A 277 -2.98 -25.86 18.25
N LYS A 278 -3.99 -26.41 18.92
CA LYS A 278 -4.29 -27.86 18.92
C LYS A 278 -5.40 -28.25 17.92
N ALA A 279 -6.08 -27.27 17.32
CA ALA A 279 -7.22 -27.49 16.44
C ALA A 279 -6.87 -28.24 15.14
N ARG A 280 -7.90 -28.83 14.50
CA ARG A 280 -7.85 -29.42 13.15
C ARG A 280 -9.18 -29.15 12.44
N PRO A 281 -9.23 -29.00 11.10
CA PRO A 281 -8.11 -29.02 10.14
C PRO A 281 -7.25 -27.74 10.20
N PHE A 282 -6.33 -27.54 9.25
CA PHE A 282 -5.45 -26.35 9.18
C PHE A 282 -6.21 -25.03 9.34
N LEU A 283 -7.34 -24.90 8.64
CA LEU A 283 -8.24 -23.74 8.72
C LEU A 283 -8.58 -23.35 10.17
N GLN A 284 -8.92 -24.31 11.03
CA GLN A 284 -9.32 -24.01 12.41
C GLN A 284 -8.15 -23.46 13.25
N ARG A 285 -6.90 -23.65 12.80
CA ARG A 285 -5.70 -23.06 13.41
C ARG A 285 -5.52 -21.60 13.03
N ILE A 286 -5.81 -21.26 11.77
CA ILE A 286 -5.87 -19.86 11.31
C ILE A 286 -6.95 -19.13 12.11
N VAL A 287 -8.16 -19.69 12.20
CA VAL A 287 -9.26 -19.12 12.99
C VAL A 287 -8.82 -18.93 14.44
N ASN A 288 -8.29 -19.97 15.08
CA ASN A 288 -7.86 -19.91 16.47
C ASN A 288 -6.68 -18.96 16.73
N ALA A 289 -5.80 -18.72 15.74
CA ALA A 289 -4.82 -17.64 15.82
C ALA A 289 -5.52 -16.27 15.72
N CYS A 290 -6.38 -16.07 14.71
CA CYS A 290 -7.09 -14.82 14.45
C CYS A 290 -8.04 -14.39 15.59
N GLU A 291 -8.61 -15.34 16.34
CA GLU A 291 -9.38 -15.10 17.58
C GLU A 291 -8.56 -14.38 18.68
N GLN A 292 -7.23 -14.49 18.66
CA GLN A 292 -6.31 -13.87 19.61
C GLN A 292 -5.71 -12.56 19.08
N LEU A 293 -5.96 -12.20 17.81
CA LEU A 293 -5.38 -11.02 17.17
C LEU A 293 -6.28 -9.80 17.37
N GLU A 294 -5.72 -8.74 17.95
CA GLU A 294 -6.38 -7.43 18.03
C GLU A 294 -5.71 -6.44 17.07
N GLY A 295 -6.49 -5.62 16.38
CA GLY A 295 -6.00 -4.66 15.40
C GLY A 295 -6.52 -4.93 13.99
N ALA A 296 -5.68 -4.66 13.00
CA ALA A 296 -6.03 -4.72 11.59
C ALA A 296 -5.21 -5.78 10.88
N TYR A 297 -5.86 -6.60 10.04
CA TYR A 297 -5.18 -7.58 9.21
C TYR A 297 -5.99 -7.97 7.97
N SER A 298 -5.34 -7.91 6.82
CA SER A 298 -5.71 -8.63 5.60
C SER A 298 -4.55 -9.54 5.25
N MET A 299 -4.79 -10.84 5.27
CA MET A 299 -3.76 -11.86 5.14
C MET A 299 -4.07 -12.85 4.01
N VAL A 300 -3.02 -13.32 3.35
CA VAL A 300 -3.06 -14.49 2.47
C VAL A 300 -2.05 -15.52 2.95
N PHE A 301 -2.49 -16.77 3.07
CA PHE A 301 -1.68 -17.91 3.47
C PHE A 301 -1.57 -18.91 2.32
N LEU A 302 -0.40 -19.53 2.16
CA LEU A 302 -0.16 -20.58 1.18
C LEU A 302 0.39 -21.82 1.90
N THR A 303 -0.28 -22.96 1.73
CA THR A 303 0.27 -24.28 2.07
C THR A 303 0.68 -25.01 0.79
N GLU A 304 1.13 -26.25 0.91
CA GLU A 304 1.45 -27.12 -0.22
C GLU A 304 0.29 -27.24 -1.22
N ASP A 305 -0.97 -27.20 -0.76
CA ASP A 305 -2.16 -27.50 -1.56
C ASP A 305 -3.32 -26.49 -1.47
N LYS A 306 -3.23 -25.43 -0.64
CA LYS A 306 -4.31 -24.43 -0.46
C LYS A 306 -3.80 -23.00 -0.42
N LEU A 307 -4.62 -22.09 -0.94
CA LEU A 307 -4.54 -20.65 -0.70
C LEU A 307 -5.67 -20.24 0.25
N VAL A 308 -5.37 -19.48 1.30
CA VAL A 308 -6.39 -19.00 2.26
C VAL A 308 -6.30 -17.49 2.38
N ALA A 309 -7.42 -16.79 2.18
CA ALA A 309 -7.54 -15.35 2.42
C ALA A 309 -8.30 -15.10 3.73
N VAL A 310 -7.85 -14.15 4.54
CA VAL A 310 -8.46 -13.78 5.82
C VAL A 310 -8.54 -12.26 5.95
N ARG A 311 -9.66 -11.76 6.46
CA ARG A 311 -9.85 -10.34 6.78
C ARG A 311 -10.33 -10.18 8.22
N ASP A 312 -9.78 -9.18 8.90
CA ASP A 312 -10.09 -8.90 10.30
C ASP A 312 -11.59 -8.59 10.55
N PRO A 313 -12.10 -8.75 11.78
CA PRO A 313 -13.51 -8.53 12.10
C PRO A 313 -14.07 -7.14 11.80
N TYR A 314 -13.22 -6.11 11.79
CA TYR A 314 -13.61 -4.74 11.47
C TYR A 314 -13.45 -4.44 9.96
N GLY A 315 -12.69 -5.25 9.22
CA GLY A 315 -12.36 -5.03 7.82
C GLY A 315 -11.55 -3.76 7.61
N PHE A 316 -10.61 -3.44 8.52
CA PHE A 316 -9.82 -2.20 8.47
C PHE A 316 -9.09 -2.04 7.14
N ARG A 317 -8.40 -3.11 6.70
CA ARG A 317 -7.61 -3.14 5.46
C ARG A 317 -8.42 -3.66 4.27
N PRO A 318 -8.07 -3.26 3.03
CA PRO A 318 -8.75 -3.75 1.84
C PRO A 318 -8.21 -5.11 1.40
N LEU A 319 -9.13 -5.99 1.00
CA LEU A 319 -8.84 -7.28 0.38
C LEU A 319 -9.99 -7.64 -0.57
N VAL A 320 -9.67 -7.84 -1.84
CA VAL A 320 -10.61 -8.14 -2.92
C VAL A 320 -10.31 -9.49 -3.56
N MET A 321 -11.34 -10.12 -4.10
CA MET A 321 -11.27 -11.39 -4.84
C MET A 321 -11.68 -11.17 -6.30
N GLY A 322 -10.96 -11.82 -7.22
CA GLY A 322 -11.28 -11.88 -8.64
C GLY A 322 -10.90 -13.22 -9.26
N ARG A 323 -11.28 -13.42 -10.53
CA ARG A 323 -11.04 -14.66 -11.26
C ARG A 323 -10.53 -14.40 -12.68
N ARG A 324 -9.51 -15.14 -13.10
CA ARG A 324 -9.00 -15.12 -14.48
C ARG A 324 -9.81 -16.03 -15.40
N LYS A 325 -9.68 -15.84 -16.72
CA LYS A 325 -10.41 -16.59 -17.77
C LYS A 325 -10.22 -18.13 -17.70
N ASN A 326 -9.09 -18.60 -17.16
CA ASN A 326 -8.78 -20.02 -16.95
C ASN A 326 -9.38 -20.61 -15.65
N GLY A 327 -10.12 -19.82 -14.87
CA GLY A 327 -10.71 -20.20 -13.60
C GLY A 327 -9.86 -19.90 -12.37
N ALA A 328 -8.59 -19.48 -12.55
CA ALA A 328 -7.68 -19.17 -11.46
C ALA A 328 -8.21 -18.06 -10.56
N VAL A 329 -8.10 -18.25 -9.25
CA VAL A 329 -8.60 -17.33 -8.22
C VAL A 329 -7.48 -16.40 -7.78
N VAL A 330 -7.80 -15.12 -7.62
CA VAL A 330 -6.84 -14.08 -7.22
C VAL A 330 -7.40 -13.31 -6.04
N PHE A 331 -6.57 -13.09 -5.02
CA PHE A 331 -6.77 -12.10 -3.97
C PHE A 331 -5.74 -10.98 -4.11
N ALA A 332 -6.16 -9.73 -3.86
CA ALA A 332 -5.27 -8.57 -3.86
C ALA A 332 -5.74 -7.51 -2.86
N SER A 333 -4.85 -6.62 -2.41
CA SER A 333 -5.24 -5.46 -1.59
C SER A 333 -6.10 -4.43 -2.35
N GLU A 334 -5.98 -4.33 -3.68
CA GLU A 334 -6.77 -3.41 -4.51
C GLU A 334 -7.17 -4.04 -5.85
N THR A 335 -8.24 -3.54 -6.47
CA THR A 335 -8.71 -4.03 -7.78
C THR A 335 -7.74 -3.72 -8.91
N CYS A 336 -6.93 -2.65 -8.83
CA CYS A 336 -5.95 -2.31 -9.86
C CYS A 336 -4.95 -3.45 -10.18
N ALA A 337 -4.67 -4.30 -9.19
CA ALA A 337 -3.85 -5.50 -9.37
C ALA A 337 -4.57 -6.63 -10.10
N LEU A 338 -5.89 -6.75 -9.91
CA LEU A 338 -6.75 -7.67 -10.65
C LEU A 338 -6.86 -7.22 -12.11
N ASP A 339 -7.09 -5.92 -12.33
CA ASP A 339 -7.22 -5.29 -13.65
C ASP A 339 -5.98 -5.55 -14.52
N LEU A 340 -4.77 -5.36 -13.96
CA LEU A 340 -3.51 -5.54 -14.70
C LEU A 340 -3.29 -6.98 -15.19
N ILE A 341 -3.74 -7.99 -14.44
CA ILE A 341 -3.52 -9.42 -14.77
C ILE A 341 -4.71 -10.09 -15.45
N GLU A 342 -5.71 -9.31 -15.87
CA GLU A 342 -6.99 -9.77 -16.43
C GLU A 342 -7.78 -10.72 -15.49
N ALA A 343 -7.75 -10.46 -14.18
CA ALA A 343 -8.66 -11.08 -13.23
C ALA A 343 -9.92 -10.21 -13.12
N THR A 344 -11.08 -10.75 -13.52
CA THR A 344 -12.37 -10.07 -13.34
C THR A 344 -12.68 -9.98 -11.85
N TYR A 345 -12.89 -8.76 -11.34
CA TYR A 345 -13.32 -8.53 -9.96
C TYR A 345 -14.66 -9.22 -9.67
N GLU A 346 -14.71 -10.03 -8.61
CA GLU A 346 -15.94 -10.68 -8.15
C GLU A 346 -16.55 -9.94 -6.96
N ARG A 347 -15.77 -9.68 -5.90
CA ARG A 347 -16.24 -9.02 -4.66
C ARG A 347 -15.09 -8.66 -3.70
N GLU A 348 -15.40 -7.89 -2.65
CA GLU A 348 -14.56 -7.84 -1.44
C GLU A 348 -14.58 -9.18 -0.69
N VAL A 349 -13.49 -9.50 0.01
CA VAL A 349 -13.48 -10.46 1.12
C VAL A 349 -14.18 -9.77 2.31
N ASN A 350 -15.21 -10.35 2.91
CA ASN A 350 -15.98 -9.68 3.96
C ASN A 350 -15.18 -9.58 5.28
N PRO A 351 -15.49 -8.61 6.16
CA PRO A 351 -15.00 -8.65 7.55
C PRO A 351 -15.38 -9.99 8.21
N SER A 352 -14.49 -10.51 9.06
CA SER A 352 -14.63 -11.83 9.71
C SER A 352 -14.63 -13.06 8.77
N GLU A 353 -14.42 -12.88 7.46
CA GLU A 353 -14.42 -13.96 6.48
C GLU A 353 -13.05 -14.63 6.33
N VAL A 354 -13.09 -15.97 6.27
CA VAL A 354 -11.98 -16.80 5.82
C VAL A 354 -12.40 -17.53 4.55
N ILE A 355 -11.66 -17.31 3.46
CA ILE A 355 -11.89 -17.96 2.16
C ILE A 355 -10.77 -18.95 1.93
N VAL A 356 -11.09 -20.22 1.72
CA VAL A 356 -10.15 -21.27 1.33
C VAL A 356 -10.35 -21.58 -0.15
N VAL A 357 -9.24 -21.64 -0.89
CA VAL A 357 -9.20 -22.11 -2.28
C VAL A 357 -8.25 -23.30 -2.36
N ASP A 358 -8.76 -24.42 -2.86
CA ASP A 358 -7.97 -25.62 -3.13
C ASP A 358 -8.45 -26.32 -4.42
N LYS A 359 -7.98 -27.55 -4.65
CA LYS A 359 -8.33 -28.36 -5.82
C LYS A 359 -9.83 -28.68 -5.94
N ASP A 360 -10.59 -28.64 -4.84
CA ASP A 360 -12.00 -29.02 -4.80
C ASP A 360 -12.90 -27.78 -4.97
N GLY A 361 -12.35 -26.55 -4.83
CA GLY A 361 -12.99 -25.30 -5.20
C GLY A 361 -12.73 -24.15 -4.23
N ILE A 362 -13.73 -23.28 -4.05
CA ILE A 362 -13.71 -22.16 -3.09
C ILE A 362 -14.70 -22.46 -1.96
N SER A 363 -14.25 -22.31 -0.72
CA SER A 363 -15.09 -22.36 0.48
C SER A 363 -15.00 -21.03 1.24
N SER A 364 -16.15 -20.36 1.41
CA SER A 364 -16.29 -19.10 2.16
C SER A 364 -16.89 -19.35 3.54
N LEU A 365 -16.21 -18.95 4.60
CA LEU A 365 -16.59 -19.28 5.97
C LEU A 365 -16.42 -18.06 6.88
N CYS A 366 -17.51 -17.55 7.44
CA CYS A 366 -17.49 -16.50 8.46
C CYS A 366 -17.25 -17.12 9.84
N LEU A 367 -15.98 -17.32 10.20
CA LEU A 367 -15.57 -18.07 11.40
C LEU A 367 -15.08 -17.18 12.55
N LEU A 368 -14.89 -15.88 12.31
CA LEU A 368 -14.50 -14.92 13.34
C LEU A 368 -15.72 -14.17 13.90
N PRO A 369 -15.65 -13.63 15.13
CA PRO A 369 -16.73 -12.84 15.70
C PRO A 369 -17.16 -11.70 14.78
N HIS A 370 -18.46 -11.47 14.62
CA HIS A 370 -18.96 -10.34 13.84
C HIS A 370 -18.77 -9.02 14.61
N ARG A 371 -18.28 -7.97 13.93
CA ARG A 371 -18.19 -6.60 14.44
C ARG A 371 -18.79 -5.64 13.42
N GLU A 372 -19.20 -4.46 13.87
CA GLU A 372 -19.49 -3.36 12.94
C GLU A 372 -18.19 -2.99 12.20
N ARG A 373 -18.24 -2.95 10.87
CA ARG A 373 -17.11 -2.59 10.00
C ARG A 373 -16.51 -1.24 10.41
N LYS A 374 -15.18 -1.08 10.29
CA LYS A 374 -14.44 0.18 10.48
C LYS A 374 -13.32 0.31 9.42
N ALA A 375 -13.72 0.27 8.14
CA ALA A 375 -12.83 0.39 6.99
C ALA A 375 -11.97 1.66 7.05
N CYS A 376 -10.69 1.61 6.69
CA CYS A 376 -9.80 2.77 6.79
C CYS A 376 -10.19 3.88 5.80
N ILE A 377 -10.72 5.02 6.27
CA ILE A 377 -11.08 6.13 5.37
C ILE A 377 -9.88 6.72 4.61
N PHE A 378 -8.67 6.52 5.15
CA PHE A 378 -7.43 7.03 4.57
C PHE A 378 -7.04 6.35 3.25
N GLU A 379 -7.59 5.16 2.96
CA GLU A 379 -7.49 4.53 1.64
C GLU A 379 -8.11 5.40 0.54
N HIS A 380 -9.28 5.99 0.80
CA HIS A 380 -9.92 6.91 -0.14
C HIS A 380 -9.23 8.27 -0.21
N ILE A 381 -8.64 8.74 0.88
CA ILE A 381 -7.96 10.05 0.93
C ILE A 381 -6.62 9.99 0.18
N TYR A 382 -5.79 8.97 0.45
CA TYR A 382 -4.39 8.94 0.00
C TYR A 382 -3.91 7.59 -0.56
N PHE A 383 -4.06 6.48 0.19
CA PHE A 383 -3.29 5.26 -0.09
C PHE A 383 -3.65 4.52 -1.37
N ALA A 384 -4.93 4.25 -1.61
CA ALA A 384 -5.33 3.48 -2.78
C ALA A 384 -5.11 4.28 -4.08
N LEU A 385 -4.89 3.59 -5.20
CA LEU A 385 -4.80 4.27 -6.49
C LEU A 385 -6.18 4.76 -6.95
N PRO A 386 -6.29 5.90 -7.67
CA PRO A 386 -7.58 6.41 -8.12
C PRO A 386 -8.39 5.46 -9.00
N ASN A 387 -7.73 4.58 -9.76
CA ASN A 387 -8.38 3.56 -10.60
C ASN A 387 -8.90 2.34 -9.80
N SER A 388 -8.65 2.26 -8.49
CA SER A 388 -9.15 1.17 -7.65
C SER A 388 -10.59 1.41 -7.17
N ILE A 389 -11.32 0.31 -7.02
CA ILE A 389 -12.55 0.24 -6.22
C ILE A 389 -12.16 -0.36 -4.88
N VAL A 390 -12.27 0.42 -3.82
CA VAL A 390 -11.90 0.02 -2.46
C VAL A 390 -13.11 0.22 -1.56
N PHE A 391 -13.39 -0.74 -0.67
CA PHE A 391 -14.57 -0.71 0.20
C PHE A 391 -15.92 -0.50 -0.55
N GLY A 392 -16.03 -1.01 -1.78
CA GLY A 392 -17.20 -0.82 -2.66
C GLY A 392 -17.28 0.53 -3.37
N ARG A 393 -16.30 1.42 -3.18
CA ARG A 393 -16.31 2.82 -3.66
C ARG A 393 -15.14 3.12 -4.60
N SER A 394 -15.39 3.86 -5.67
CA SER A 394 -14.33 4.38 -6.55
C SER A 394 -13.48 5.41 -5.79
N VAL A 395 -12.17 5.18 -5.73
CA VAL A 395 -11.22 6.09 -5.07
C VAL A 395 -11.18 7.44 -5.79
N TYR A 396 -11.18 7.45 -7.12
CA TYR A 396 -11.28 8.68 -7.92
C TYR A 396 -12.53 9.51 -7.56
N GLN A 397 -13.71 8.89 -7.52
CA GLN A 397 -14.96 9.61 -7.22
C GLN A 397 -14.96 10.19 -5.80
N SER A 398 -14.44 9.46 -4.81
CA SER A 398 -14.27 9.97 -3.45
C SER A 398 -13.39 11.22 -3.41
N ARG A 399 -12.17 11.18 -3.99
CA ARG A 399 -11.24 12.33 -4.00
C ARG A 399 -11.81 13.53 -4.76
N TYR A 400 -12.43 13.29 -5.90
CA TYR A 400 -13.10 14.33 -6.68
C TYR A 400 -14.21 15.00 -5.86
N LYS A 401 -14.99 14.21 -5.10
CA LYS A 401 -16.05 14.76 -4.23
C LYS A 401 -15.48 15.55 -3.04
N PHE A 402 -14.36 15.13 -2.47
CA PHE A 402 -13.67 15.90 -1.42
C PHE A 402 -13.23 17.28 -1.94
N GLY A 403 -12.67 17.32 -3.16
CA GLY A 403 -12.37 18.56 -3.87
C GLY A 403 -13.57 19.50 -4.03
N GLN A 404 -14.70 18.97 -4.49
CA GLN A 404 -15.94 19.76 -4.61
C GLN A 404 -16.39 20.35 -3.27
N ILE A 405 -16.28 19.60 -2.18
CA ILE A 405 -16.71 20.06 -0.85
C ILE A 405 -15.77 21.15 -0.32
N LEU A 406 -14.47 21.04 -0.55
CA LEU A 406 -13.53 22.11 -0.21
C LEU A 406 -13.84 23.43 -0.93
N ALA A 407 -14.31 23.35 -2.19
CA ALA A 407 -14.74 24.54 -2.93
C ALA A 407 -16.07 25.11 -2.42
N GLU A 408 -16.95 24.30 -1.83
CA GLU A 408 -18.20 24.75 -1.19
C GLU A 408 -17.97 25.38 0.20
N GLU A 409 -17.08 24.79 1.01
CA GLU A 409 -16.83 25.20 2.40
C GLU A 409 -15.78 26.31 2.52
N ALA A 410 -14.85 26.39 1.57
CA ALA A 410 -13.68 27.28 1.63
C ALA A 410 -13.31 27.85 0.25
N SER A 411 -14.30 28.35 -0.49
CA SER A 411 -14.09 29.16 -1.69
C SER A 411 -13.21 30.38 -1.38
N VAL A 412 -12.37 30.78 -2.33
CA VAL A 412 -11.60 32.02 -2.28
C VAL A 412 -11.39 32.54 -3.70
N ASP A 413 -11.38 33.87 -3.87
CA ASP A 413 -11.09 34.49 -5.16
C ASP A 413 -9.63 34.19 -5.55
N CYS A 414 -9.47 33.39 -6.59
CA CYS A 414 -8.19 32.94 -7.10
C CYS A 414 -8.24 32.84 -8.63
N ASP A 415 -7.06 32.87 -9.26
CA ASP A 415 -6.94 32.92 -10.72
C ASP A 415 -6.66 31.55 -11.32
N VAL A 416 -6.16 30.60 -10.50
CA VAL A 416 -5.79 29.25 -10.91
C VAL A 416 -5.90 28.25 -9.75
N VAL A 417 -6.36 27.04 -10.07
CA VAL A 417 -6.31 25.88 -9.15
C VAL A 417 -5.19 24.95 -9.61
N ILE A 418 -4.32 24.54 -8.70
CA ILE A 418 -3.24 23.58 -8.95
C ILE A 418 -3.31 22.43 -7.95
N ALA A 419 -2.65 21.32 -8.28
CA ALA A 419 -2.45 20.21 -7.37
C ALA A 419 -1.01 20.19 -6.81
N VAL A 420 -0.84 19.58 -5.64
CA VAL A 420 0.40 18.92 -5.26
C VAL A 420 0.41 17.51 -5.90
N PRO A 421 1.29 17.24 -6.88
CA PRO A 421 1.25 15.97 -7.61
C PRO A 421 1.98 14.84 -6.86
N ASP A 422 1.53 13.60 -6.92
CA ASP A 422 0.37 13.13 -7.73
C ASP A 422 -0.93 12.97 -6.91
N SER A 423 -0.84 12.98 -5.58
CA SER A 423 -1.96 12.64 -4.68
C SER A 423 -3.10 13.66 -4.71
N GLY A 424 -2.79 14.96 -4.74
CA GLY A 424 -3.78 16.04 -4.74
C GLY A 424 -4.54 16.23 -6.06
N VAL A 425 -4.11 15.61 -7.16
CA VAL A 425 -4.60 15.91 -8.52
C VAL A 425 -6.11 15.73 -8.66
N VAL A 426 -6.67 14.61 -8.19
CA VAL A 426 -8.11 14.32 -8.35
C VAL A 426 -8.97 15.26 -7.50
N ALA A 427 -8.49 15.65 -6.31
CA ALA A 427 -9.15 16.65 -5.48
C ALA A 427 -9.05 18.06 -6.09
N ALA A 428 -7.93 18.42 -6.71
CA ALA A 428 -7.77 19.69 -7.41
C ALA A 428 -8.75 19.83 -8.60
N LEU A 429 -8.93 18.76 -9.39
CA LEU A 429 -9.93 18.71 -10.45
C LEU A 429 -11.36 18.89 -9.89
N GLY A 430 -11.68 18.22 -8.79
CA GLY A 430 -12.98 18.37 -8.12
C GLY A 430 -13.23 19.78 -7.56
N TYR A 431 -12.19 20.42 -7.01
CA TYR A 431 -12.25 21.80 -6.53
C TYR A 431 -12.48 22.78 -7.69
N SER A 432 -11.65 22.69 -8.73
CA SER A 432 -11.74 23.50 -9.95
C SER A 432 -13.11 23.42 -10.61
N ALA A 433 -13.64 22.20 -10.78
CA ALA A 433 -14.96 21.99 -11.39
C ALA A 433 -16.13 22.56 -10.57
N ARG A 434 -15.93 22.81 -9.25
CA ARG A 434 -16.95 23.36 -8.36
C ARG A 434 -16.80 24.87 -8.12
N SER A 435 -15.57 25.39 -8.10
CA SER A 435 -15.29 26.82 -8.00
C SER A 435 -15.44 27.56 -9.34
N GLY A 436 -15.34 26.84 -10.47
CA GLY A 436 -15.29 27.44 -11.81
C GLY A 436 -13.94 28.04 -12.20
N VAL A 437 -12.95 28.00 -11.29
CA VAL A 437 -11.58 28.49 -11.54
C VAL A 437 -10.80 27.40 -12.27
N PRO A 438 -10.07 27.69 -13.37
CA PRO A 438 -9.44 26.68 -14.19
C PRO A 438 -8.33 25.92 -13.45
N PHE A 439 -8.33 24.60 -13.60
CA PHE A 439 -7.20 23.75 -13.20
C PHE A 439 -6.03 23.94 -14.16
N GLN A 440 -4.82 24.05 -13.62
CA GLN A 440 -3.57 24.05 -14.37
C GLN A 440 -2.50 23.23 -13.64
N GLN A 441 -1.59 22.64 -14.41
CA GLN A 441 -0.46 21.89 -13.86
C GLN A 441 0.66 22.85 -13.42
N GLY A 442 0.45 23.55 -12.30
CA GLY A 442 1.41 24.51 -11.75
C GLY A 442 2.65 23.88 -11.09
N LEU A 443 2.59 22.60 -10.73
CA LEU A 443 3.71 21.81 -10.22
C LEU A 443 3.87 20.54 -11.07
N ILE A 444 5.12 20.20 -11.39
CA ILE A 444 5.49 18.98 -12.11
C ILE A 444 6.28 18.07 -11.18
N ARG A 445 5.82 16.83 -10.99
CA ARG A 445 6.60 15.80 -10.31
C ARG A 445 7.72 15.29 -11.23
N SER A 446 8.94 15.24 -10.72
CA SER A 446 10.06 14.61 -11.45
C SER A 446 9.94 13.08 -11.40
N HIS A 447 9.89 12.44 -12.56
CA HIS A 447 9.80 10.98 -12.69
C HIS A 447 11.12 10.24 -12.41
N TYR A 448 12.23 10.96 -12.30
CA TYR A 448 13.58 10.38 -12.21
C TYR A 448 14.18 10.43 -10.79
N VAL A 449 13.38 10.76 -9.77
CA VAL A 449 13.84 10.83 -8.38
C VAL A 449 13.90 9.42 -7.78
N GLY A 450 15.05 8.77 -7.93
CA GLY A 450 15.36 7.51 -7.27
C GLY A 450 15.64 7.66 -5.77
N ARG A 451 15.93 6.53 -5.11
CA ARG A 451 16.21 6.47 -3.66
C ARG A 451 17.65 6.78 -3.26
N THR A 452 18.57 6.89 -4.23
CA THR A 452 20.00 7.14 -4.02
C THR A 452 20.29 8.63 -3.74
N PHE A 453 19.94 9.06 -2.53
CA PHE A 453 20.36 10.36 -1.98
C PHE A 453 21.83 10.30 -1.52
N ILE A 454 22.77 10.47 -2.46
CA ILE A 454 24.13 10.91 -2.14
C ILE A 454 24.11 12.44 -2.03
N GLU A 455 23.74 12.97 -0.86
CA GLU A 455 23.78 14.41 -0.59
C GLU A 455 25.05 14.80 0.17
N PRO A 456 25.97 15.57 -0.45
CA PRO A 456 27.13 16.11 0.25
C PRO A 456 26.77 17.37 1.07
N SER A 457 26.92 17.28 2.39
CA SER A 457 26.84 18.37 3.37
C SER A 457 25.46 18.99 3.68
N GLN A 458 25.33 19.49 4.91
CA GLN A 458 24.11 20.05 5.50
C GLN A 458 23.49 21.21 4.70
N LYS A 459 24.28 21.93 3.89
CA LYS A 459 23.83 23.12 3.13
C LYS A 459 22.96 22.80 1.92
N ILE A 460 22.82 21.53 1.51
CA ILE A 460 22.09 21.12 0.31
C ILE A 460 20.69 20.55 0.63
N ARG A 461 20.36 20.23 1.89
CA ARG A 461 19.09 19.58 2.30
C ARG A 461 17.81 20.34 1.90
N ASP A 462 17.89 21.66 1.68
CA ASP A 462 16.79 22.47 1.15
C ASP A 462 16.34 22.07 -0.28
N PHE A 463 17.18 21.37 -1.04
CA PHE A 463 16.87 20.96 -2.42
C PHE A 463 15.95 19.74 -2.53
N GLY A 464 15.72 18.96 -1.46
CA GLY A 464 14.95 17.72 -1.53
C GLY A 464 13.52 17.85 -2.10
N VAL A 465 12.87 19.01 -1.93
CA VAL A 465 11.57 19.31 -2.57
C VAL A 465 11.76 19.84 -4.00
N LYS A 466 12.78 20.66 -4.28
CA LYS A 466 13.08 21.16 -5.64
C LYS A 466 13.53 20.05 -6.61
N LEU A 467 14.08 18.96 -6.10
CA LEU A 467 14.37 17.74 -6.86
C LEU A 467 13.10 16.95 -7.22
N LYS A 468 12.08 16.98 -6.35
CA LYS A 468 10.82 16.23 -6.49
C LYS A 468 9.75 16.99 -7.28
N LEU A 469 9.64 18.30 -7.07
CA LEU A 469 8.60 19.17 -7.60
C LEU A 469 9.24 20.39 -8.27
N ALA A 470 8.93 20.60 -9.55
CA ALA A 470 9.34 21.78 -10.31
C ALA A 470 8.12 22.70 -10.55
N PRO A 471 8.19 24.00 -10.21
CA PRO A 471 7.09 24.94 -10.43
C PRO A 471 7.07 25.46 -11.88
N VAL A 472 5.88 25.57 -12.46
CA VAL A 472 5.69 26.10 -13.81
C VAL A 472 5.47 27.61 -13.73
N LYS A 473 6.55 28.40 -13.82
CA LYS A 473 6.51 29.87 -13.69
C LYS A 473 5.43 30.53 -14.57
N GLY A 474 5.28 30.10 -15.82
CA GLY A 474 4.25 30.62 -16.74
C GLY A 474 2.78 30.36 -16.34
N VAL A 475 2.54 29.49 -15.35
CA VAL A 475 1.21 29.25 -14.75
C VAL A 475 1.02 30.07 -13.46
N LEU A 476 2.10 30.34 -12.73
CA LEU A 476 2.05 30.87 -11.35
C LEU A 476 2.36 32.36 -11.26
N GLU A 477 3.15 32.93 -12.18
CA GLU A 477 3.64 34.30 -12.09
C GLU A 477 2.50 35.33 -12.16
N GLY A 478 2.40 36.18 -11.13
CA GLY A 478 1.37 37.20 -10.99
C GLY A 478 -0.03 36.66 -10.67
N LYS A 479 -0.15 35.41 -10.21
CA LYS A 479 -1.43 34.75 -9.91
C LYS A 479 -1.67 34.50 -8.42
N ARG A 480 -2.94 34.57 -8.03
CA ARG A 480 -3.46 34.02 -6.77
C ARG A 480 -3.80 32.55 -6.99
N VAL A 481 -3.14 31.68 -6.25
CA VAL A 481 -3.10 30.23 -6.50
C VAL A 481 -3.81 29.49 -5.40
N VAL A 482 -4.83 28.69 -5.73
CA VAL A 482 -5.29 27.60 -4.84
C VAL A 482 -4.43 26.37 -5.10
N ALA A 483 -3.71 25.91 -4.07
CA ALA A 483 -2.96 24.67 -4.11
C ALA A 483 -3.69 23.60 -3.30
N VAL A 484 -4.14 22.55 -3.98
CA VAL A 484 -4.86 21.43 -3.37
C VAL A 484 -3.89 20.27 -3.10
N ASP A 485 -3.87 19.83 -1.85
CA ASP A 485 -3.05 18.72 -1.34
C ASP A 485 -3.98 17.69 -0.65
N ASP A 486 -3.53 16.45 -0.48
CA ASP A 486 -4.39 15.42 0.13
C ASP A 486 -4.52 15.60 1.65
N SER A 487 -3.42 15.95 2.34
CA SER A 487 -3.35 15.96 3.80
C SER A 487 -2.14 16.76 4.32
N ILE A 488 -2.08 17.03 5.64
CA ILE A 488 -0.89 17.60 6.30
C ILE A 488 -0.58 16.80 7.58
N VAL A 489 0.64 16.24 7.66
CA VAL A 489 1.14 15.52 8.86
C VAL A 489 2.00 16.43 9.75
N ARG A 490 3.22 16.75 9.31
CA ARG A 490 4.19 17.58 10.05
C ARG A 490 4.28 19.03 9.54
N GLY A 491 3.59 19.37 8.45
CA GLY A 491 3.59 20.70 7.82
C GLY A 491 4.87 21.09 7.06
N THR A 492 6.00 20.41 7.28
CA THR A 492 7.31 20.78 6.68
C THR A 492 7.31 20.70 5.15
N THR A 493 6.74 19.64 4.56
CA THR A 493 6.59 19.52 3.09
C THR A 493 5.71 20.64 2.53
N SER A 494 4.56 20.90 3.15
CA SER A 494 3.62 21.94 2.73
C SER A 494 4.25 23.35 2.81
N SER A 495 5.02 23.63 3.87
CA SER A 495 5.81 24.88 3.99
C SER A 495 6.81 25.04 2.85
N LYS A 496 7.58 23.98 2.53
CA LYS A 496 8.51 23.98 1.38
C LYS A 496 7.80 24.15 0.03
N ILE A 497 6.59 23.60 -0.14
CA ILE A 497 5.75 23.76 -1.34
C ILE A 497 5.21 25.20 -1.47
N VAL A 498 4.66 25.78 -0.41
CA VAL A 498 4.16 27.17 -0.42
C VAL A 498 5.29 28.13 -0.75
N ARG A 499 6.47 27.95 -0.14
CA ARG A 499 7.68 28.72 -0.48
C ARG A 499 8.04 28.58 -1.96
N LEU A 500 8.02 27.36 -2.52
CA LEU A 500 8.32 27.10 -3.94
C LEU A 500 7.33 27.80 -4.90
N ILE A 501 6.05 27.83 -4.56
CA ILE A 501 5.01 28.50 -5.37
C ILE A 501 5.19 30.03 -5.31
N LYS A 502 5.50 30.60 -4.13
CA LYS A 502 5.80 32.04 -3.98
C LYS A 502 7.11 32.44 -4.69
N GLU A 503 8.16 31.63 -4.60
CA GLU A 503 9.41 31.82 -5.35
C GLU A 503 9.20 31.79 -6.88
N ALA A 504 8.17 31.07 -7.36
CA ALA A 504 7.78 31.06 -8.77
C ALA A 504 6.93 32.27 -9.21
N GLY A 505 6.67 33.23 -8.31
CA GLY A 505 6.01 34.50 -8.62
C GLY A 505 4.52 34.57 -8.33
N ALA A 506 3.94 33.60 -7.62
CA ALA A 506 2.55 33.69 -7.15
C ALA A 506 2.38 34.84 -6.14
N THR A 507 1.30 35.62 -6.28
CA THR A 507 0.98 36.74 -5.38
C THR A 507 0.37 36.26 -4.07
N GLU A 508 -0.47 35.23 -4.13
CA GLU A 508 -1.14 34.59 -3.00
C GLU A 508 -1.16 33.07 -3.19
N VAL A 509 -1.06 32.31 -2.09
CA VAL A 509 -1.12 30.85 -2.05
C VAL A 509 -2.11 30.40 -0.98
N HIS A 510 -3.24 29.87 -1.45
CA HIS A 510 -4.34 29.37 -0.63
C HIS A 510 -4.29 27.84 -0.59
N MET A 511 -3.86 27.27 0.54
CA MET A 511 -3.81 25.82 0.72
C MET A 511 -5.20 25.25 0.99
N ARG A 512 -5.54 24.14 0.32
CA ARG A 512 -6.79 23.40 0.50
C ARG A 512 -6.50 21.92 0.64
N ILE A 513 -6.91 21.33 1.76
CA ILE A 513 -6.45 19.99 2.18
C ILE A 513 -7.62 19.01 2.14
N ALA A 514 -7.52 17.97 1.31
CA ALA A 514 -8.61 17.02 1.03
C ALA A 514 -8.85 15.98 2.15
N SER A 515 -8.29 16.20 3.33
CA SER A 515 -8.56 15.50 4.58
C SER A 515 -8.98 16.46 5.69
N PRO A 516 -9.65 15.97 6.75
CA PRO A 516 -9.69 16.65 8.03
C PRO A 516 -8.30 16.83 8.64
N PRO A 517 -8.13 17.69 9.66
CA PRO A 517 -6.89 17.81 10.42
C PRO A 517 -6.55 16.50 11.14
N ILE A 518 -5.26 16.15 11.16
CA ILE A 518 -4.77 14.85 11.63
C ILE A 518 -4.24 15.01 13.05
N ILE A 519 -4.98 14.48 14.02
CA ILE A 519 -4.75 14.68 15.44
C ILE A 519 -4.25 13.43 16.17
N GLY A 520 -4.34 12.25 15.56
CA GLY A 520 -3.94 10.98 16.17
C GLY A 520 -3.17 10.07 15.22
N SER A 521 -2.19 9.36 15.78
CA SER A 521 -1.41 8.32 15.10
C SER A 521 -2.29 7.12 14.71
N CYS A 522 -1.94 6.42 13.63
CA CYS A 522 -2.64 5.18 13.26
C CYS A 522 -2.04 3.97 13.98
N TYR A 523 -2.89 3.06 14.46
CA TYR A 523 -2.46 1.78 15.05
C TYR A 523 -2.84 0.56 14.19
N TYR A 524 -3.25 0.79 12.94
CA TYR A 524 -3.93 -0.18 12.08
C TYR A 524 -3.20 -0.47 10.76
N GLY A 525 -1.91 -0.18 10.65
CA GLY A 525 -1.10 -0.49 9.47
C GLY A 525 -0.47 0.71 8.76
N VAL A 526 -0.84 1.95 9.09
CA VAL A 526 -0.23 3.14 8.50
C VAL A 526 1.00 3.56 9.31
N ASP A 527 2.12 3.83 8.65
CA ASP A 527 3.27 4.52 9.25
C ASP A 527 2.91 5.99 9.51
N THR A 528 2.55 6.29 10.75
CA THR A 528 2.33 7.66 11.22
C THR A 528 3.35 8.04 12.28
N PRO A 529 3.84 9.29 12.27
CA PRO A 529 4.54 9.88 13.40
C PRO A 529 3.79 9.74 14.73
N ASP A 530 4.53 9.85 15.83
CA ASP A 530 3.95 10.00 17.16
C ASP A 530 3.04 11.23 17.22
N THR A 531 2.01 11.15 18.07
CA THR A 531 0.92 12.12 18.13
C THR A 531 1.40 13.53 18.50
N GLU A 532 2.54 13.64 19.18
CA GLU A 532 3.23 14.90 19.50
C GLU A 532 3.89 15.55 18.27
N GLU A 533 4.30 14.79 17.27
CA GLU A 533 4.92 15.34 16.06
C GLU A 533 3.89 15.92 15.08
N LEU A 534 2.63 15.44 15.13
CA LEU A 534 1.52 15.87 14.28
C LEU A 534 1.22 17.37 14.47
N ILE A 535 1.24 18.13 13.36
CA ILE A 535 1.10 19.58 13.42
C ILE A 535 -0.30 20.00 13.92
N SER A 536 -1.35 19.31 13.48
CA SER A 536 -2.73 19.62 13.88
C SER A 536 -3.10 19.16 15.29
N ASN A 537 -2.24 18.39 15.96
CA ASN A 537 -2.37 18.10 17.39
C ASN A 537 -1.67 19.17 18.27
N ARG A 538 -0.66 19.87 17.72
CA ARG A 538 0.07 20.94 18.43
C ARG A 538 -0.42 22.35 18.15
N LEU A 539 -0.91 22.61 16.94
CA LEU A 539 -1.23 23.94 16.42
C LEU A 539 -2.68 24.00 15.94
N SER A 540 -3.33 25.14 16.17
CA SER A 540 -4.60 25.48 15.52
C SER A 540 -4.44 25.61 13.99
N ILE A 541 -5.55 25.68 13.26
CA ILE A 541 -5.53 25.89 11.80
C ILE A 541 -4.83 27.21 11.43
N GLU A 542 -5.02 28.28 12.20
CA GLU A 542 -4.41 29.59 11.94
C GLU A 542 -2.90 29.61 12.25
N GLU A 543 -2.47 28.91 13.30
CA GLU A 543 -1.04 28.71 13.57
C GLU A 543 -0.37 27.81 12.53
N THR A 544 -1.08 26.76 12.07
CA THR A 544 -0.64 25.90 10.96
C THR A 544 -0.50 26.70 9.67
N ARG A 545 -1.46 27.59 9.37
CA ARG A 545 -1.41 28.51 8.21
C ARG A 545 -0.16 29.40 8.26
N LYS A 546 0.11 30.02 9.41
CA LYS A 546 1.32 30.84 9.64
C LYS A 546 2.60 30.02 9.47
N PHE A 547 2.65 28.81 10.04
CA PHE A 547 3.81 27.91 9.97
C PHE A 547 4.15 27.49 8.53
N ILE A 548 3.14 27.22 7.69
CA ILE A 548 3.36 26.87 6.28
C ILE A 548 3.51 28.11 5.36
N GLY A 549 3.33 29.33 5.88
CA GLY A 549 3.46 30.57 5.12
C GLY A 549 2.35 30.84 4.07
N ALA A 550 1.22 30.14 4.17
CA ALA A 550 0.10 30.26 3.24
C ALA A 550 -0.78 31.48 3.59
N ASP A 551 -1.41 32.07 2.58
CA ASP A 551 -2.27 33.25 2.75
C ASP A 551 -3.65 32.85 3.29
N SER A 552 -4.12 31.64 2.95
CA SER A 552 -5.21 30.96 3.66
C SER A 552 -4.97 29.44 3.72
N LEU A 553 -5.57 28.78 4.70
CA LEU A 553 -5.55 27.32 4.85
C LEU A 553 -6.95 26.84 5.23
N ALA A 554 -7.45 25.81 4.56
CA ALA A 554 -8.66 25.10 4.97
C ALA A 554 -8.51 23.59 4.77
N PHE A 555 -9.08 22.83 5.71
CA PHE A 555 -9.17 21.37 5.69
C PHE A 555 -10.60 20.93 5.35
N LEU A 556 -10.77 19.72 4.84
CA LEU A 556 -12.08 19.12 4.64
C LEU A 556 -12.75 18.87 6.00
N PRO A 557 -13.94 19.45 6.30
CA PRO A 557 -14.57 19.24 7.61
C PRO A 557 -14.95 17.76 7.83
N LEU A 558 -14.64 17.20 8.99
CA LEU A 558 -14.91 15.79 9.32
C LEU A 558 -16.40 15.44 9.16
N GLU A 559 -17.31 16.31 9.59
CA GLU A 559 -18.75 16.12 9.42
C GLU A 559 -19.19 16.13 7.95
N ARG A 560 -18.51 16.90 7.09
CA ARG A 560 -18.77 16.88 5.65
C ARG A 560 -18.21 15.62 5.00
N LEU A 561 -17.07 15.10 5.45
CA LEU A 561 -16.54 13.79 5.05
C LEU A 561 -17.52 12.66 5.43
N ARG A 562 -17.98 12.63 6.68
CA ARG A 562 -19.02 11.69 7.17
C ARG A 562 -20.31 11.79 6.32
N LYS A 563 -20.75 13.00 5.95
CA LYS A 563 -21.90 13.22 5.07
C LYS A 563 -21.73 12.68 3.64
N VAL A 564 -20.51 12.52 3.12
CA VAL A 564 -20.23 11.81 1.84
C VAL A 564 -20.37 10.29 1.98
N LEU A 565 -20.08 9.77 3.16
CA LEU A 565 -20.26 8.35 3.49
C LEU A 565 -21.75 8.02 3.76
N LYS A 566 -22.56 9.01 4.15
CA LYS A 566 -23.99 8.86 4.47
C LYS A 566 -24.21 7.81 5.57
N GLU A 567 -25.10 6.85 5.36
CA GLU A 567 -25.36 5.71 6.25
C GLU A 567 -24.12 4.84 6.47
N GLU A 568 -23.18 4.81 5.52
CA GLU A 568 -21.90 4.09 5.69
C GLU A 568 -20.93 4.81 6.63
N ALA A 569 -21.21 6.04 7.10
CA ALA A 569 -20.26 6.82 7.90
C ALA A 569 -19.79 6.11 9.17
N SER A 570 -20.66 5.36 9.86
CA SER A 570 -20.26 4.57 11.02
C SER A 570 -19.39 3.37 10.65
N THR A 571 -19.42 2.92 9.39
CA THR A 571 -18.69 1.73 8.91
C THR A 571 -17.22 2.01 8.55
N PHE A 572 -16.76 3.25 8.69
CA PHE A 572 -15.38 3.68 8.46
C PHE A 572 -14.67 4.04 9.78
N CYS A 573 -13.37 3.74 9.85
CA CYS A 573 -12.47 4.23 10.88
C CYS A 573 -12.00 5.63 10.50
N ASP A 574 -12.27 6.61 11.36
CA ASP A 574 -11.79 8.00 11.26
C ASP A 574 -10.88 8.41 12.44
N ALA A 575 -10.32 7.42 13.17
CA ALA A 575 -9.63 7.61 14.45
C ALA A 575 -8.44 8.60 14.39
N CYS A 576 -7.76 8.74 13.26
CA CYS A 576 -6.70 9.73 13.07
C CYS A 576 -7.21 11.20 13.04
N PHE A 577 -8.51 11.40 12.83
CA PHE A 577 -9.21 12.69 12.85
C PHE A 577 -10.07 12.88 14.11
N SER A 578 -10.59 11.79 14.69
CA SER A 578 -11.56 11.82 15.80
C SER A 578 -10.99 11.41 17.15
N GLY A 579 -9.82 10.74 17.19
CA GLY A 579 -9.28 10.07 18.38
C GLY A 579 -10.08 8.83 18.84
N ALA A 580 -11.13 8.44 18.11
CA ALA A 580 -12.02 7.34 18.47
C ALA A 580 -11.54 6.00 17.85
N TYR A 581 -10.51 5.41 18.46
CA TYR A 581 -9.96 4.11 18.06
C TYR A 581 -10.95 2.95 18.31
N PRO A 582 -11.40 2.19 17.29
CA PRO A 582 -12.29 1.05 17.49
C PRO A 582 -11.64 -0.12 18.25
N VAL A 583 -10.31 -0.23 18.16
CA VAL A 583 -9.46 -1.13 18.96
C VAL A 583 -8.32 -0.28 19.53
N PRO A 584 -8.37 0.16 20.80
CA PRO A 584 -7.34 1.00 21.39
C PRO A 584 -6.06 0.20 21.68
N PRO A 585 -4.86 0.80 21.59
CA PRO A 585 -3.64 0.09 21.98
C PRO A 585 -3.55 -0.13 23.49
N GLU A 586 -2.84 -1.19 23.88
CA GLU A 586 -2.75 -1.70 25.25
C GLU A 586 -2.40 -0.57 26.25
N ASN A 587 -1.40 0.25 25.90
CA ASN A 587 -0.93 1.39 26.71
C ASN A 587 -1.93 2.57 26.80
N HIS A 588 -2.92 2.65 25.90
CA HIS A 588 -3.93 3.72 25.88
C HIS A 588 -5.01 3.54 26.96
N SER A 589 -5.12 2.32 27.52
CA SER A 589 -6.05 2.00 28.61
C SER A 589 -5.58 2.57 29.96
N ALA A 590 -4.27 2.56 30.23
CA ALA A 590 -3.68 2.98 31.49
C ALA A 590 -3.84 4.49 31.75
N SER A 591 -3.78 5.33 30.72
CA SER A 591 -3.81 6.79 30.87
C SER A 591 -5.18 7.37 31.25
N LYS A 592 -6.27 6.60 31.12
CA LYS A 592 -7.62 7.02 31.54
C LYS A 592 -7.98 6.67 32.99
N GLN A 593 -7.32 5.70 33.62
CA GLN A 593 -7.61 5.34 35.03
C GLN A 593 -6.90 6.22 36.07
N VAL A 594 -5.87 6.99 35.68
CA VAL A 594 -5.06 7.79 36.63
C VAL A 594 -5.59 9.23 36.82
N LYS A 595 -6.72 9.60 36.20
CA LYS A 595 -7.32 10.96 36.29
C LYS A 595 -8.70 11.04 36.95
N SER A 596 -9.12 10.01 37.69
CA SER A 596 -10.42 10.00 38.38
C SER A 596 -10.36 9.71 39.89
N THR A 597 -9.17 9.71 40.51
CA THR A 597 -9.03 9.53 41.96
C THR A 597 -7.82 10.31 42.50
N VAL A 598 -8.06 11.08 43.57
CA VAL A 598 -7.17 12.06 44.22
C VAL A 598 -7.04 13.39 43.49
#